data_AF-A0A849N7D5-F1
#
_entry.id   AF-A0A849N7D5-F1
#
_cell.length_a   1.000
_cell.length_b   1.000
_cell.length_c   1.000
_cell.angle_alpha   90.00
_cell.angle_beta   90.00
_cell.angle_gamma   90.00
#
_symmetry.space_group_name_H-M   'P 1'
#
loop_
_entity.id
_entity.type
_entity.pdbx_description
1 polymer ?
#
loop_
_entity_poly.entity_id
_entity_poly.type
_entity_poly.pdbx_seq_one_letter_code
_entity_poly.pdbx_strand_id
1 'polypeptide(L)'
;MRGIGGVAAGGAMRPGRTGGRGAGGFTVGQPGAAAAGPHAAGAAVPVGLGLLALQEGGDAPSRDRSARRRAESILDELQALQRDLLRGGGDPGRLERLAALQSGEEGADPILRQAVQAIVLRARVELARRGWNGSVSTA
;
A
#
# COMPACT_ATOMS: atom_id res chain seq x y z
N MET A 1 -1.97 -49.51 -12.08
CA MET A 1 -1.61 -48.45 -11.10
C MET A 1 -0.10 -48.42 -10.97
N ARG A 2 0.53 -47.32 -11.38
CA ARG A 2 2.00 -47.15 -11.42
C ARG A 2 2.37 -45.96 -10.55
N GLY A 3 3.29 -46.18 -9.62
CA GLY A 3 3.60 -45.28 -8.52
C GLY A 3 4.26 -43.97 -8.95
N ILE A 4 3.94 -42.92 -8.21
CA ILE A 4 4.56 -41.61 -8.25
C ILE A 4 5.97 -41.69 -7.65
N GLY A 5 6.99 -41.38 -8.44
CA GLY A 5 8.38 -41.29 -7.99
C GLY A 5 8.57 -40.07 -7.08
N GLY A 6 9.20 -40.29 -5.93
CA GLY A 6 9.51 -39.26 -4.95
C GLY A 6 10.53 -38.25 -5.49
N VAL A 7 10.28 -36.97 -5.23
CA VAL A 7 11.23 -35.88 -5.49
C VAL A 7 12.34 -35.91 -4.45
N ALA A 8 13.56 -36.22 -4.88
CA ALA A 8 14.74 -36.17 -4.04
C ALA A 8 15.09 -34.71 -3.71
N ALA A 9 15.30 -34.44 -2.43
CA ALA A 9 15.76 -33.16 -1.90
C ALA A 9 17.19 -32.86 -2.37
N GLY A 10 17.34 -31.77 -3.13
CA GLY A 10 18.64 -31.28 -3.59
C GLY A 10 19.31 -30.39 -2.55
N GLY A 11 20.35 -30.94 -1.90
CA GLY A 11 21.62 -30.28 -1.61
C GLY A 11 21.67 -29.07 -0.67
N ALA A 12 22.21 -29.27 0.53
CA ALA A 12 22.63 -28.20 1.44
C ALA A 12 23.80 -27.39 0.84
N MET A 13 23.61 -26.07 0.70
CA MET A 13 24.66 -25.13 0.29
C MET A 13 25.67 -24.92 1.43
N ARG A 14 26.95 -25.19 1.17
CA ARG A 14 28.06 -24.90 2.09
C ARG A 14 28.34 -23.38 2.11
N PRO A 15 28.54 -22.76 3.30
CA PRO A 15 28.97 -21.36 3.37
C PRO A 15 30.48 -21.26 3.10
N GLY A 16 30.84 -20.56 2.02
CA GLY A 16 32.22 -20.14 1.77
C GLY A 16 32.65 -19.09 2.79
N ARG A 17 33.75 -19.34 3.50
CA ARG A 17 34.34 -18.42 4.49
C ARG A 17 35.39 -17.51 3.84
N THR A 18 35.22 -16.21 4.11
CA THR A 18 36.23 -15.19 4.42
C THR A 18 37.37 -14.90 3.44
N GLY A 19 37.45 -13.64 3.02
CA GLY A 19 38.74 -13.01 2.70
C GLY A 19 38.64 -11.87 1.72
N GLY A 20 38.42 -10.65 2.20
CA GLY A 20 38.47 -9.46 1.35
C GLY A 20 38.07 -8.19 2.08
N ARG A 21 38.99 -7.63 2.87
CA ARG A 21 38.92 -6.23 3.29
C ARG A 21 38.97 -5.36 2.04
N GLY A 22 37.81 -4.89 1.60
CA GLY A 22 37.65 -3.78 0.68
C GLY A 22 36.70 -2.80 1.33
N ALA A 23 37.25 -1.89 2.13
CA ALA A 23 36.53 -0.74 2.65
C ALA A 23 36.19 0.19 1.47
N GLY A 24 35.06 -0.07 0.83
CA GLY A 24 34.42 0.82 -0.13
C GLY A 24 33.25 1.51 0.56
N GLY A 25 33.54 2.30 1.60
CA GLY A 25 32.54 3.13 2.26
C GLY A 25 32.04 4.19 1.29
N PHE A 26 30.73 4.36 1.21
CA PHE A 26 30.13 5.48 0.49
C PHE A 26 30.50 6.77 1.23
N THR A 27 31.37 7.60 0.64
CA THR A 27 31.73 8.92 1.18
C THR A 27 30.90 10.00 0.49
N VAL A 28 29.98 10.61 1.25
CA VAL A 28 29.33 11.85 0.84
C VAL A 28 30.36 12.98 0.92
N GLY A 29 30.59 13.66 -0.20
CA GLY A 29 31.45 14.85 -0.25
C GLY A 29 30.87 15.94 0.63
N GLN A 30 31.67 16.41 1.58
CA GLN A 30 31.42 17.58 2.43
C GLN A 30 31.72 18.84 1.61
N PRO A 31 30.74 19.75 1.38
CA PRO A 31 31.06 21.12 1.06
C PRO A 31 31.15 21.92 2.37
N GLY A 32 32.37 22.32 2.72
CA GLY A 32 32.68 23.59 3.39
C GLY A 32 32.13 23.76 4.81
N ALA A 33 33.02 23.59 5.79
CA ALA A 33 32.91 24.29 7.06
C ALA A 33 32.88 25.81 6.79
N ALA A 34 31.69 26.41 6.88
CA ALA A 34 31.51 27.84 7.01
C ALA A 34 30.96 28.13 8.41
N ALA A 35 31.85 28.70 9.23
CA ALA A 35 31.64 29.50 10.43
C ALA A 35 30.33 29.30 11.23
N ALA A 36 30.47 28.77 12.44
CA ALA A 36 29.54 29.03 13.53
C ALA A 36 29.50 30.55 13.82
N GLY A 37 28.46 31.23 13.34
CA GLY A 37 28.10 32.58 13.74
C GLY A 37 27.25 32.58 15.02
N PRO A 38 27.42 33.55 15.93
CA PRO A 38 26.68 33.58 17.19
C PRO A 38 25.22 33.98 16.97
N HIS A 39 24.34 33.30 17.71
CA HIS A 39 22.97 33.67 18.07
C HIS A 39 22.35 34.91 17.39
N ALA A 40 21.51 34.66 16.38
CA ALA A 40 20.38 35.52 16.09
C ALA A 40 19.17 35.02 16.87
N ALA A 41 18.55 35.94 17.59
CA ALA A 41 17.43 35.75 18.50
C ALA A 41 16.23 35.06 17.86
N GLY A 42 15.41 34.46 18.73
CA GLY A 42 14.26 33.62 18.39
C GLY A 42 13.45 34.12 17.20
N ALA A 43 13.54 33.38 16.09
CA ALA A 43 12.44 33.34 15.14
C ALA A 43 11.31 32.58 15.84
N ALA A 44 10.41 33.33 16.48
CA ALA A 44 9.12 32.81 16.85
C ALA A 44 8.48 32.28 15.56
N VAL A 45 8.50 30.96 15.37
CA VAL A 45 7.66 30.31 14.38
C VAL A 45 6.26 30.84 14.68
N PRO A 46 5.59 31.55 13.75
CA PRO A 46 4.25 32.01 14.01
C PRO A 46 3.43 30.77 14.32
N VAL A 47 2.97 30.65 15.56
CA VAL A 47 2.19 29.52 16.07
C VAL A 47 1.00 29.21 15.15
N GLY A 48 0.53 30.21 14.40
CA GLY A 48 -0.49 30.09 13.37
C GLY A 48 -0.13 29.20 12.15
N LEU A 49 1.13 29.15 11.68
CA LEU A 49 1.48 28.31 10.52
C LEU A 49 1.48 26.81 10.89
N GLY A 50 1.86 26.47 12.12
CA GLY A 50 1.76 25.10 12.63
C GLY A 50 0.30 24.64 12.85
N LEU A 51 -0.59 25.57 13.21
CA LEU A 51 -2.03 25.31 13.36
C LEU A 51 -2.75 25.20 12.00
N LEU A 52 -2.38 26.01 11.00
CA LEU A 52 -2.99 25.94 9.66
C LEU A 52 -2.61 24.64 8.94
N ALA A 53 -1.36 24.19 9.08
CA ALA A 53 -0.92 22.89 8.58
C ALA A 53 -1.64 21.70 9.26
N LEU A 54 -2.11 21.88 10.50
CA LEU A 54 -2.96 20.89 11.19
C LEU A 54 -4.44 20.96 10.72
N GLN A 55 -4.90 22.12 10.26
CA GLN A 55 -6.27 22.34 9.75
C GLN A 55 -6.45 21.89 8.29
N GLU A 56 -5.39 21.88 7.48
CA GLU A 56 -5.44 21.45 6.08
C GLU A 56 -5.50 19.92 5.91
N GLY A 57 -5.11 19.17 6.95
CA GLY A 57 -5.33 17.73 7.01
C GLY A 57 -6.76 17.42 7.42
N GLY A 58 -7.69 17.40 6.45
CA GLY A 58 -9.13 17.20 6.64
C GLY A 58 -9.51 16.35 7.87
N ASP A 59 -10.51 16.82 8.61
CA ASP A 59 -10.97 16.28 9.90
C ASP A 59 -10.81 14.75 9.98
N ALA A 60 -9.92 14.27 10.85
CA ALA A 60 -9.58 12.85 11.01
C ALA A 60 -10.82 11.92 11.05
N PRO A 61 -11.88 12.22 11.82
CA PRO A 61 -13.12 11.44 11.80
C PRO A 61 -13.89 11.50 10.48
N SER A 62 -13.75 12.57 9.68
CA SER A 62 -14.31 12.61 8.32
C SER A 62 -13.57 11.64 7.40
N ARG A 63 -12.22 11.60 7.46
CA ARG A 63 -11.40 10.63 6.70
C ARG A 63 -11.70 9.20 7.11
N ASP A 64 -11.81 8.92 8.41
CA ASP A 64 -12.18 7.59 8.91
C ASP A 64 -13.57 7.15 8.43
N ARG A 65 -14.56 8.07 8.45
CA ARG A 65 -15.90 7.78 7.92
C ARG A 65 -15.87 7.47 6.43
N SER A 66 -15.10 8.22 5.64
CA SER A 66 -14.97 7.99 4.21
C SER A 66 -14.24 6.68 3.90
N ALA A 67 -13.17 6.37 4.61
CA ALA A 67 -12.45 5.11 4.50
C ALA A 67 -13.33 3.90 4.86
N ARG A 68 -14.11 4.00 5.94
CA ARG A 68 -15.06 2.95 6.37
C ARG A 68 -16.12 2.68 5.30
N ARG A 69 -16.83 3.71 4.83
CA ARG A 69 -17.85 3.57 3.77
C ARG A 69 -17.30 2.91 2.52
N ARG A 70 -16.10 3.33 2.12
CA ARG A 70 -15.40 2.77 0.96
C ARG A 70 -15.07 1.29 1.18
N ALA A 71 -14.53 0.91 2.34
CA ALA A 71 -14.22 -0.48 2.65
C ALA A 71 -15.49 -1.35 2.64
N GLU A 72 -16.60 -0.86 3.19
CA GLU A 72 -17.91 -1.51 3.14
C GLU A 72 -18.37 -1.72 1.69
N SER A 73 -18.28 -0.68 0.84
CA SER A 73 -18.62 -0.79 -0.58
C SER A 73 -17.77 -1.84 -1.32
N ILE A 74 -16.46 -1.92 -1.01
CA ILE A 74 -15.59 -2.96 -1.57
C ILE A 74 -16.06 -4.36 -1.13
N LEU A 75 -16.38 -4.53 0.16
CA LEU A 75 -16.86 -5.81 0.69
C LEU A 75 -18.19 -6.22 0.04
N ASP A 76 -19.11 -5.29 -0.16
CA ASP A 76 -20.40 -5.56 -0.81
C ASP A 76 -20.23 -6.03 -2.25
N GLU A 77 -19.34 -5.37 -3.02
CA GLU A 77 -19.04 -5.78 -4.39
C GLU A 77 -18.31 -7.12 -4.45
N LEU A 78 -17.40 -7.41 -3.51
CA LEU A 78 -16.75 -8.72 -3.40
C LEU A 78 -17.76 -9.83 -3.09
N GLN A 79 -18.70 -9.59 -2.17
CA GLN A 79 -19.74 -10.57 -1.85
C GLN A 79 -20.68 -10.79 -3.03
N ALA A 80 -21.07 -9.72 -3.72
CA ALA A 80 -21.92 -9.83 -4.89
C ALA A 80 -21.21 -10.59 -6.03
N LEU A 81 -19.92 -10.34 -6.22
CA LEU A 81 -19.09 -11.09 -7.17
C LEU A 81 -19.07 -12.57 -6.81
N GLN A 82 -18.86 -12.90 -5.53
CA GLN A 82 -18.90 -14.28 -5.06
C GLN A 82 -20.26 -14.94 -5.38
N ARG A 83 -21.37 -14.26 -5.13
CA ARG A 83 -22.72 -14.79 -5.43
C ARG A 83 -22.92 -15.05 -6.92
N ASP A 84 -22.43 -14.16 -7.79
CA ASP A 84 -22.52 -14.35 -9.24
C ASP A 84 -21.70 -15.56 -9.69
N LEU A 85 -20.49 -15.73 -9.14
CA LEU A 85 -19.63 -16.87 -9.46
C LEU A 85 -20.25 -18.20 -9.02
N LEU A 86 -20.92 -18.22 -7.87
CA LEU A 86 -21.64 -19.41 -7.40
C LEU A 86 -22.81 -19.77 -8.31
N ARG A 87 -23.36 -18.80 -9.07
CA ARG A 87 -24.39 -19.03 -10.10
C ARG A 87 -23.80 -19.37 -11.47
N GLY A 88 -22.47 -19.47 -11.59
CA GLY A 88 -21.77 -19.79 -12.84
C GLY A 88 -21.47 -18.58 -13.73
N GLY A 89 -21.63 -17.34 -13.24
CA GLY A 89 -21.37 -16.12 -14.01
C GLY A 89 -20.43 -15.14 -13.32
N GLY A 90 -19.92 -14.16 -14.05
CA GLY A 90 -19.20 -13.01 -13.46
C GLY A 90 -19.62 -11.75 -14.20
N ASP A 91 -20.34 -10.86 -13.51
CA ASP A 91 -20.78 -9.58 -14.09
C ASP A 91 -19.55 -8.69 -14.39
N PRO A 92 -19.26 -8.35 -15.67
CA PRO A 92 -18.14 -7.47 -16.01
C PRO A 92 -18.29 -6.07 -15.40
N GLY A 93 -19.52 -5.55 -15.30
CA GLY A 93 -19.79 -4.25 -14.68
C GLY A 93 -19.47 -4.25 -13.18
N ARG A 94 -19.45 -5.43 -12.54
CA ARG A 94 -19.01 -5.58 -11.16
C ARG A 94 -17.52 -5.39 -10.99
N LEU A 95 -16.73 -5.88 -11.94
CA LEU A 95 -15.28 -5.70 -11.92
C LEU A 95 -14.91 -4.23 -12.13
N GLU A 96 -15.66 -3.52 -12.98
CA GLU A 96 -15.54 -2.07 -13.15
C GLU A 96 -15.79 -1.31 -11.83
N ARG A 97 -16.92 -1.58 -11.16
CA ARG A 97 -17.24 -0.94 -9.88
C ARG A 97 -16.19 -1.24 -8.81
N LEU A 98 -15.77 -2.50 -8.71
CA LEU A 98 -14.72 -2.90 -7.78
C LEU A 98 -13.37 -2.21 -8.09
N ALA A 99 -13.06 -2.03 -9.38
CA ALA A 99 -11.84 -1.35 -9.80
C ALA A 99 -11.87 0.15 -9.45
N ALA A 100 -13.01 0.81 -9.60
CA ALA A 100 -13.19 2.23 -9.25
C ALA A 100 -12.98 2.49 -7.75
N LEU A 101 -13.31 1.51 -6.90
CA LEU A 101 -13.16 1.62 -5.44
C LEU A 101 -11.71 1.41 -4.95
N GLN A 102 -10.74 1.08 -5.81
CA GLN A 102 -9.34 0.83 -5.42
C GLN A 102 -8.55 2.09 -5.03
N SER A 103 -9.03 3.26 -5.38
CA SER A 103 -8.48 4.56 -4.96
C SER A 103 -9.43 5.27 -3.97
N GLY A 104 -8.87 6.05 -3.05
CA GLY A 104 -9.63 6.83 -2.07
C GLY A 104 -8.93 6.92 -0.72
N GLU A 105 -9.65 7.43 0.29
CA GLU A 105 -9.16 7.54 1.68
C GLU A 105 -8.80 6.18 2.28
N GLU A 106 -7.71 6.13 3.04
CA GLU A 106 -7.32 4.97 3.84
C GLU A 106 -7.75 5.09 5.32
N GLY A 107 -8.00 6.31 5.82
CA GLY A 107 -8.31 6.57 7.22
C GLY A 107 -7.12 7.12 8.02
N ALA A 108 -7.44 7.93 9.03
CA ALA A 108 -6.50 8.51 9.98
C ALA A 108 -6.16 7.51 11.11
N ASP A 109 -7.14 6.73 11.59
CA ASP A 109 -6.90 5.65 12.56
C ASP A 109 -6.01 4.54 11.94
N PRO A 110 -4.86 4.21 12.56
CA PRO A 110 -3.97 3.16 12.04
C PRO A 110 -4.63 1.77 11.95
N ILE A 111 -5.56 1.44 12.86
CA ILE A 111 -6.23 0.13 12.85
C ILE A 111 -7.19 0.06 11.66
N LEU A 112 -8.03 1.09 11.50
CA LEU A 112 -8.90 1.21 10.33
C LEU A 112 -8.09 1.18 9.02
N ARG A 113 -6.99 1.93 8.95
CA ARG A 113 -6.11 1.95 7.78
C ARG A 113 -5.63 0.57 7.39
N GLN A 114 -5.15 -0.21 8.37
CA GLN A 114 -4.69 -1.58 8.12
C GLN A 114 -5.82 -2.46 7.57
N ALA A 115 -7.03 -2.36 8.12
CA ALA A 115 -8.18 -3.10 7.64
C ALA A 115 -8.57 -2.71 6.20
N VAL A 116 -8.61 -1.40 5.91
CA VAL A 116 -8.89 -0.87 4.57
C VAL A 116 -7.85 -1.38 3.56
N GLN A 117 -6.56 -1.33 3.89
CA GLN A 117 -5.49 -1.82 3.03
C GLN A 117 -5.63 -3.33 2.74
N ALA A 118 -5.97 -4.14 3.74
CA ALA A 118 -6.19 -5.58 3.56
C ALA A 118 -7.38 -5.87 2.63
N ILE A 119 -8.47 -5.11 2.78
CA ILE A 119 -9.67 -5.22 1.93
C ILE A 119 -9.34 -4.81 0.49
N VAL A 120 -8.62 -3.71 0.28
CA VAL A 120 -8.17 -3.25 -1.04
C VAL A 120 -7.23 -4.27 -1.68
N LEU A 121 -6.32 -4.88 -0.92
CA LEU A 121 -5.46 -5.95 -1.42
C LEU A 121 -6.29 -7.13 -1.92
N ARG A 122 -7.35 -7.53 -1.19
CA ARG A 122 -8.25 -8.59 -1.65
C ARG A 122 -8.95 -8.22 -2.96
N ALA A 123 -9.43 -6.99 -3.08
CA ALA A 123 -10.04 -6.49 -4.32
C ALA A 123 -9.06 -6.56 -5.50
N ARG A 124 -7.82 -6.11 -5.31
CA ARG A 124 -6.74 -6.19 -6.32
C ARG A 124 -6.48 -7.62 -6.78
N VAL A 125 -6.42 -8.56 -5.84
CA VAL A 125 -6.24 -9.98 -6.17
C VAL A 125 -7.40 -10.50 -6.99
N GLU A 126 -8.65 -10.19 -6.61
CA GLU A 126 -9.83 -10.65 -7.38
C GLU A 126 -9.89 -10.05 -8.79
N LEU A 127 -9.51 -8.79 -8.95
CA LEU A 127 -9.40 -8.13 -10.25
C LEU A 127 -8.30 -8.79 -11.10
N ALA A 128 -7.11 -8.99 -10.54
CA ALA A 128 -5.99 -9.62 -11.24
C ALA A 128 -6.29 -11.06 -11.66
N ARG A 129 -6.96 -11.85 -10.80
CA ARG A 129 -7.41 -13.22 -11.11
C ARG A 129 -8.34 -13.29 -12.32
N ARG A 130 -8.98 -12.17 -12.68
CA ARG A 130 -9.93 -12.06 -13.79
C ARG A 130 -9.33 -11.37 -15.01
N GLY A 131 -8.03 -11.11 -14.99
CA GLY A 131 -7.33 -10.41 -16.06
C GLY A 131 -7.71 -8.94 -16.16
N TRP A 132 -8.25 -8.33 -15.09
CA TRP A 132 -8.51 -6.90 -15.07
C TRP A 132 -7.19 -6.13 -15.15
N ASN A 133 -6.93 -5.55 -16.31
CA ASN A 133 -5.70 -4.87 -16.71
C ASN A 133 -5.81 -3.34 -16.64
N GLY A 134 -6.89 -2.81 -16.06
CA GLY A 134 -7.05 -1.36 -15.82
C GLY A 134 -7.54 -0.56 -17.03
N SER A 135 -7.85 -1.19 -18.16
CA SER A 135 -8.53 -0.50 -19.26
C SER A 135 -10.00 -0.35 -18.92
N VAL A 136 -10.40 0.85 -18.48
CA VAL A 136 -11.78 1.31 -18.61
C VAL A 136 -12.14 1.15 -20.09
N SER A 137 -13.14 0.33 -20.39
CA SER A 137 -13.67 0.22 -21.74
C SER A 137 -14.24 1.58 -22.13
N THR A 138 -13.47 2.40 -22.82
CA THR A 138 -13.98 3.57 -23.53
C THR A 138 -14.85 3.06 -24.67
N ALA A 139 -16.15 3.00 -24.42
CA ALA A 139 -17.20 2.93 -25.42
C ALA A 139 -17.65 4.35 -25.77
#